data_AF-A0A1B6IHA1-F1
#
_entry.id   AF-A0A1B6IHA1-F1
#
_cell.length_a   1.000
_cell.length_b   1.000
_cell.length_c   1.000
_cell.angle_alpha   90.00
_cell.angle_beta   90.00
_cell.angle_gamma   90.00
#
_symmetry.space_group_name_H-M   'P 1'
#
loop_
_entity.id
_entity.type
_entity.pdbx_description
1 polymer ?
#
loop_
_entity_poly.entity_id
_entity_poly.type
_entity_poly.pdbx_seq_one_letter_code
_entity_poly.pdbx_strand_id
1 'polypeptide(L)'
;MSSDLDFNILTNSRFDAKWLKIDLQDALKRQQLAQSWNELIKDGEIYGDFSETLLNGVGVAARKGHSGHYYCGLRVLSCACCDGICGPQRGCNCGACQQLDQEEVSRAQTHKAQPSSQFLDRWEWANTHSVKELEACVESLAHEQRQLCE
;
A
#
# COMPACT_ATOMS: atom_id res chain seq x y z
N MET A 1 -17.05 19.10 -2.29
CA MET A 1 -16.15 18.03 -2.77
C MET A 1 -16.25 16.92 -1.73
N SER A 2 -17.13 15.93 -1.92
CA SER A 2 -17.14 14.73 -1.07
C SER A 2 -15.96 13.89 -1.50
N SER A 3 -14.92 13.85 -0.68
CA SER A 3 -13.84 12.88 -0.85
C SER A 3 -14.36 11.56 -0.31
N ASP A 4 -15.09 10.82 -1.14
CA ASP A 4 -15.50 9.47 -0.79
C ASP A 4 -14.21 8.63 -0.68
N LEU A 5 -13.89 8.24 0.55
CA LEU A 5 -12.74 7.38 0.84
C LEU A 5 -13.14 5.96 0.47
N ASP A 6 -12.51 5.39 -0.56
CA ASP A 6 -12.63 3.97 -0.86
C ASP A 6 -11.84 3.17 0.17
N PHE A 7 -12.53 2.26 0.87
CA PHE A 7 -11.93 1.33 1.80
C PHE A 7 -12.59 -0.05 1.68
N ASN A 8 -11.81 -1.07 2.01
CA ASN A 8 -12.20 -2.46 2.01
C ASN A 8 -12.19 -2.99 3.44
N ILE A 9 -13.09 -3.93 3.72
CA ILE A 9 -13.20 -4.62 5.00
C ILE A 9 -12.80 -6.08 4.82
N LEU A 10 -11.87 -6.56 5.65
CA LEU A 10 -11.50 -7.97 5.77
C LEU A 10 -11.72 -8.43 7.20
N THR A 11 -12.76 -9.24 7.43
CA THR A 11 -13.03 -9.81 8.74
C THR A 11 -11.99 -10.86 9.10
N ASN A 12 -11.38 -10.78 10.29
CA ASN A 12 -10.41 -11.76 10.74
C ASN A 12 -10.87 -12.44 12.04
N SER A 13 -11.12 -13.75 11.96
CA SER A 13 -11.68 -14.52 13.07
C SER A 13 -10.85 -14.50 14.35
N ARG A 14 -9.55 -14.16 14.27
CA ARG A 14 -8.70 -13.98 15.47
C ARG A 14 -9.16 -12.82 16.36
N PHE A 15 -9.89 -11.86 15.81
CA PHE A 15 -10.41 -10.69 16.53
C PHE A 15 -11.89 -10.82 16.89
N ASP A 16 -12.58 -11.90 16.52
CA ASP A 16 -14.01 -12.09 16.86
C ASP A 16 -14.27 -11.93 18.36
N ALA A 17 -13.41 -12.52 19.20
CA ALA A 17 -13.52 -12.42 20.66
C ALA A 17 -13.27 -11.00 21.21
N LYS A 18 -12.56 -10.14 20.47
CA LYS A 18 -12.38 -8.72 20.80
C LYS A 18 -13.68 -7.96 20.52
N TRP A 19 -14.22 -8.11 19.31
CA TRP A 19 -15.42 -7.40 18.88
C TRP A 19 -16.68 -7.86 19.59
N LEU A 20 -16.77 -9.14 19.98
CA LEU A 20 -17.89 -9.68 20.75
C LEU A 20 -18.04 -9.03 22.15
N LYS A 21 -16.95 -8.48 22.70
CA LYS A 21 -16.93 -7.86 24.03
C LYS A 21 -17.26 -6.37 24.02
N ILE A 22 -17.44 -5.78 22.84
CA ILE A 22 -17.73 -4.35 22.72
C ILE A 22 -19.18 -4.07 23.09
N ASP A 23 -19.37 -3.03 23.91
CA ASP A 23 -20.68 -2.44 24.13
C ASP A 23 -21.10 -1.64 22.88
N LEU A 24 -22.18 -2.09 22.24
CA LEU A 24 -22.71 -1.49 21.02
C LEU A 24 -23.21 -0.05 21.22
N GLN A 25 -23.76 0.28 22.40
CA GLN A 25 -24.24 1.64 22.68
C GLN A 25 -23.08 2.61 22.81
N ASP A 26 -21.98 2.17 23.45
CA ASP A 26 -20.77 2.97 23.55
C ASP A 26 -20.06 3.07 22.21
N ALA A 27 -19.97 2.00 21.42
CA ALA A 27 -19.28 1.99 20.13
C ALA A 27 -19.86 2.99 19.11
N LEU A 28 -21.15 3.28 19.19
CA LEU A 28 -21.83 4.25 18.32
C LEU A 28 -21.61 5.71 18.75
N LYS A 29 -21.05 5.97 19.93
CA LYS A 29 -20.68 7.32 20.36
C LYS A 29 -19.48 7.80 19.53
N ARG A 30 -19.49 9.07 19.14
CA ARG A 30 -18.52 9.65 18.19
C ARG A 30 -17.04 9.37 18.51
N GLN A 31 -16.64 9.55 19.77
CA GLN A 31 -15.26 9.29 20.19
C GLN A 31 -14.91 7.80 20.10
N GLN A 32 -15.84 6.95 20.52
CA GLN A 32 -15.62 5.51 20.55
C GLN A 32 -15.65 4.90 19.16
N LEU A 33 -16.46 5.44 18.26
CA LEU A 33 -16.46 5.08 16.84
C LEU A 33 -15.10 5.36 16.21
N ALA A 34 -14.51 6.52 16.45
CA ALA A 34 -13.18 6.86 15.94
C ALA A 34 -12.11 5.91 16.52
N GLN A 35 -12.22 5.56 17.80
CA GLN A 35 -11.31 4.60 18.42
C GLN A 35 -11.46 3.19 17.81
N SER A 36 -12.68 2.70 17.63
CA SER A 36 -12.96 1.41 16.99
C SER A 36 -12.48 1.38 15.54
N TRP A 37 -12.66 2.49 14.80
CA TRP A 37 -12.15 2.66 13.45
C TRP A 37 -10.62 2.55 13.40
N ASN A 38 -9.92 3.26 14.28
CA ASN A 38 -8.46 3.17 14.37
C ASN A 38 -7.98 1.77 14.76
N GLU A 39 -8.70 1.08 15.64
CA GLU A 39 -8.39 -0.31 15.99
C GLU A 39 -8.62 -1.26 14.82
N LEU A 40 -9.69 -1.10 14.01
CA LEU A 40 -9.90 -1.86 12.78
C LEU A 40 -8.77 -1.65 11.77
N ILE A 41 -8.29 -0.40 11.62
CA ILE A 41 -7.13 -0.07 10.80
C ILE A 41 -5.86 -0.70 11.38
N LYS A 42 -5.66 -0.70 12.70
CA LYS A 42 -4.48 -1.27 13.37
C LYS A 42 -4.47 -2.80 13.33
N ASP A 43 -5.62 -3.42 13.36
CA ASP A 43 -5.81 -4.87 13.30
C ASP A 43 -5.72 -5.42 11.86
N GLY A 44 -5.90 -4.53 10.88
CA GLY A 44 -5.88 -4.86 9.45
C GLY A 44 -7.19 -5.39 8.92
N GLU A 45 -8.28 -5.06 9.60
CA GLU A 45 -9.63 -5.38 9.17
C GLU A 45 -10.22 -4.29 8.28
N ILE A 46 -9.68 -3.06 8.33
CA ILE A 46 -9.97 -1.99 7.37
C ILE A 46 -8.68 -1.54 6.70
N TYR A 47 -8.72 -1.39 5.38
CA TYR A 47 -7.64 -0.87 4.56
C TYR A 47 -8.21 -0.10 3.36
N GLY A 48 -7.48 0.91 2.90
CA GLY A 48 -7.84 1.80 1.80
C GLY A 48 -6.62 2.62 1.39
N ASP A 49 -6.83 3.70 0.65
CA ASP A 49 -5.73 4.56 0.16
C ASP A 49 -4.88 5.17 1.30
N PHE A 50 -5.44 5.26 2.49
CA PHE A 50 -4.78 5.72 3.72
C PHE A 50 -3.98 4.63 4.44
N SER A 51 -4.07 3.37 4.01
CA SER A 51 -3.49 2.25 4.71
C SER A 51 -2.22 1.74 4.02
N GLU A 52 -1.19 1.47 4.80
CA GLU A 52 0.02 0.77 4.35
C GLU A 52 -0.23 -0.74 4.10
N THR A 53 -1.48 -1.12 3.82
CA THR A 53 -1.94 -2.51 3.70
C THR A 53 -2.33 -2.81 2.26
N LEU A 54 -1.63 -3.77 1.62
CA LEU A 54 -1.88 -4.22 0.25
C LEU A 54 -2.29 -5.69 0.23
N LEU A 55 -3.04 -6.12 -0.78
CA LEU A 55 -3.36 -7.54 -0.98
C LEU A 55 -2.21 -8.24 -1.69
N ASN A 56 -1.68 -9.31 -1.11
CA ASN A 56 -0.62 -10.08 -1.75
C ASN A 56 -1.15 -10.96 -2.90
N GLY A 57 -0.25 -11.64 -3.62
CA GLY A 57 -0.61 -12.51 -4.75
C GLY A 57 -1.54 -13.68 -4.42
N VAL A 58 -1.88 -13.90 -3.14
CA VAL A 58 -2.84 -14.91 -2.66
C VAL A 58 -4.14 -14.26 -2.15
N GLY A 59 -4.31 -12.94 -2.34
CA GLY A 59 -5.49 -12.19 -1.92
C GLY A 59 -5.55 -11.93 -0.41
N VAL A 60 -4.43 -12.08 0.31
CA VAL A 60 -4.36 -11.84 1.75
C VAL A 60 -3.78 -10.44 2.00
N ALA A 61 -4.43 -9.67 2.87
CA ALA A 61 -3.90 -8.39 3.33
C ALA A 61 -2.52 -8.53 4.01
N ALA A 62 -1.56 -7.74 3.54
CA ALA A 62 -0.21 -7.66 4.03
C ALA A 62 0.14 -6.21 4.36
N ARG A 63 0.87 -6.00 5.46
CA ARG A 63 1.23 -4.68 5.99
C ARG A 63 2.70 -4.42 5.87
N LYS A 64 3.07 -3.20 5.50
CA LYS A 64 4.47 -2.79 5.52
C LYS A 64 4.95 -2.69 6.98
N GLY A 65 6.00 -3.43 7.30
CA GLY A 65 6.69 -3.36 8.58
C GLY A 65 7.70 -2.22 8.60
N HIS A 66 8.25 -1.92 9.77
CA HIS A 66 9.33 -0.93 9.94
C HIS A 66 10.59 -1.24 9.12
N SER A 67 10.76 -2.49 8.69
CA SER A 67 11.84 -2.93 7.80
C SER A 67 11.62 -2.53 6.33
N GLY A 68 10.45 -1.97 5.99
CA GLY A 68 10.07 -1.63 4.61
C GLY A 68 9.50 -2.80 3.81
N HIS A 69 9.30 -3.97 4.44
CA HIS A 69 8.77 -5.18 3.82
C HIS A 69 7.31 -5.44 4.21
N TYR A 70 6.51 -6.06 3.33
CA TYR A 70 5.14 -6.47 3.62
C TYR A 70 5.07 -7.78 4.40
N TYR A 71 4.11 -7.89 5.31
CA TYR A 71 3.85 -9.10 6.09
C TYR A 71 2.35 -9.36 6.27
N CYS A 72 1.90 -10.58 6.00
CA CYS A 72 0.48 -10.94 6.12
C CYS A 72 0.04 -11.41 7.52
N GLY A 73 0.97 -11.65 8.45
CA GLY A 73 0.64 -12.07 9.81
C GLY A 73 0.04 -13.48 9.93
N LEU A 74 -0.02 -14.24 8.83
CA LEU A 74 -0.56 -15.60 8.82
C LEU A 74 0.52 -16.65 9.08
N ARG A 75 0.12 -17.81 9.62
CA ARG A 75 0.98 -18.98 9.82
C ARG A 75 1.14 -19.76 8.51
N VAL A 76 1.95 -19.24 7.60
CA VAL A 76 2.15 -19.79 6.24
C VAL A 76 3.57 -20.31 5.99
N LEU A 77 4.45 -20.20 6.99
CA LEU A 77 5.86 -20.58 6.86
C LEU A 77 6.12 -21.95 7.48
N SER A 78 6.92 -22.75 6.80
CA SER A 78 7.37 -24.08 7.24
C SER A 78 8.86 -24.13 7.57
N CYS A 79 9.56 -22.99 7.57
CA CYS A 79 10.98 -22.94 7.87
C CYS A 79 11.24 -23.08 9.38
N ALA A 80 12.38 -23.70 9.71
CA ALA A 80 12.80 -23.90 11.10
C ALA A 80 13.41 -22.64 11.77
N CYS A 81 13.55 -21.54 11.03
CA CYS A 81 14.20 -20.31 11.51
C CYS A 81 13.24 -19.28 12.13
N CYS A 82 11.93 -19.54 12.15
CA CYS A 82 10.92 -18.60 12.64
C CYS A 82 9.79 -19.33 13.39
N ASP A 83 8.86 -18.59 13.98
CA ASP A 83 7.69 -19.15 14.69
C ASP A 83 6.57 -19.65 13.75
N GLY A 84 6.82 -19.66 12.44
CA GLY A 84 5.89 -20.06 11.37
C GLY A 84 4.96 -18.95 10.89
N ILE A 85 4.99 -17.77 11.52
CA ILE A 85 4.11 -16.64 11.21
C ILE A 85 4.85 -15.65 10.31
N CYS A 86 4.21 -15.15 9.26
CA CYS A 86 4.78 -14.10 8.41
C CYS A 86 4.75 -12.75 9.13
N GLY A 87 5.89 -12.25 9.61
CA GLY A 87 5.94 -11.02 10.41
C GLY A 87 7.34 -10.48 10.66
N PRO A 88 7.50 -9.20 11.06
CA PRO A 88 8.81 -8.54 11.15
C PRO A 88 9.62 -8.89 12.40
N GLN A 89 9.00 -9.36 13.49
CA GLN A 89 9.71 -9.60 14.76
C GLN A 89 10.32 -11.00 14.86
N ARG A 90 9.51 -12.03 14.63
CA ARG A 90 9.86 -13.45 14.83
C ARG A 90 9.57 -14.33 13.62
N GLY A 91 9.10 -13.70 12.56
CA GLY A 91 8.65 -14.31 11.32
C GLY A 91 9.60 -14.04 10.16
N CYS A 92 9.49 -14.84 9.11
CA CYS A 92 10.06 -14.46 7.80
C CYS A 92 9.02 -13.72 6.96
N ASN A 93 9.45 -13.02 5.93
CA ASN A 93 8.56 -12.55 4.88
C ASN A 93 8.20 -13.76 3.98
N CYS A 94 6.91 -14.08 3.84
CA CYS A 94 6.46 -15.23 3.03
C CYS A 94 6.51 -14.93 1.53
N GLY A 95 6.59 -15.95 0.68
CA GLY A 95 6.76 -15.77 -0.77
C GLY A 95 5.75 -14.81 -1.41
N ALA A 96 4.48 -14.85 -0.98
CA ALA A 96 3.46 -13.93 -1.47
C ALA A 96 3.71 -12.47 -1.08
N CYS A 97 4.23 -12.22 0.13
CA CYS A 97 4.56 -10.86 0.57
C CYS A 97 5.91 -10.38 -0.01
N GLN A 98 6.83 -11.28 -0.35
CA GLN A 98 8.06 -10.92 -1.06
C GLN A 98 7.76 -10.45 -2.49
N GLN A 99 6.77 -11.05 -3.13
CA GLN A 99 6.29 -10.59 -4.44
C GLN A 99 5.71 -9.18 -4.34
N LEU A 100 4.93 -8.88 -3.30
CA LEU A 100 4.47 -7.51 -3.05
C LEU A 100 5.59 -6.50 -2.89
N ASP A 101 6.66 -6.86 -2.17
CA ASP A 101 7.82 -5.97 -2.04
C ASP A 101 8.42 -5.64 -3.41
N GLN A 102 8.54 -6.65 -4.28
CA GLN A 102 9.06 -6.47 -5.64
C GLN A 102 8.13 -5.63 -6.52
N GLU A 103 6.81 -5.83 -6.40
CA GLU A 103 5.79 -5.05 -7.10
C GLU A 103 5.76 -3.59 -6.65
N GLU A 104 5.98 -3.30 -5.37
CA GLU A 104 6.11 -1.93 -4.91
C GLU A 104 7.38 -1.27 -5.47
N VAL A 105 8.51 -1.99 -5.49
CA VAL A 105 9.75 -1.48 -6.08
C VAL A 105 9.58 -1.22 -7.58
N SER A 106 8.92 -2.12 -8.32
CA SER A 106 8.68 -1.92 -9.75
C SER A 106 7.70 -0.79 -10.01
N ARG A 107 6.66 -0.63 -9.17
CA ARG A 107 5.74 0.52 -9.21
C ARG A 107 6.48 1.83 -8.89
N ALA A 108 7.33 1.85 -7.88
CA ALA A 108 8.15 3.02 -7.57
C ALA A 108 9.13 3.35 -8.71
N GLN A 109 9.58 2.37 -9.48
CA GLN A 109 10.42 2.59 -10.67
C GLN A 109 9.61 3.12 -11.87
N THR A 110 8.39 2.65 -12.11
CA THR A 110 7.51 3.22 -13.15
C THR A 110 7.02 4.62 -12.79
N HIS A 111 6.84 4.93 -11.51
CA HIS A 111 6.49 6.27 -11.02
C HIS A 111 7.66 7.24 -10.90
N LYS A 112 8.91 6.78 -11.06
CA LYS A 112 10.01 7.68 -11.43
C LYS A 112 9.88 8.00 -12.92
N ALA A 113 8.83 8.76 -13.25
CA ALA A 113 8.69 9.34 -14.57
C ALA A 113 10.00 10.02 -14.93
N GLN A 114 10.52 9.72 -16.12
CA GLN A 114 11.72 10.34 -16.61
C GLN A 114 11.50 11.86 -16.61
N PRO A 115 12.38 12.68 -16.01
CA PRO A 115 12.13 14.11 -15.89
C PRO A 115 12.02 14.74 -17.27
N SER A 116 11.17 15.75 -17.41
CA SER A 116 10.90 16.42 -18.68
C SER A 116 12.19 16.92 -19.33
N SER A 117 13.16 17.37 -18.52
CA SER A 117 14.49 17.81 -18.95
C SER A 117 15.24 16.76 -19.78
N GLN A 118 15.17 15.47 -19.43
CA GLN A 118 15.85 14.43 -20.20
C GLN A 118 15.23 14.20 -21.59
N PHE A 119 13.93 14.46 -21.74
CA PHE A 119 13.29 14.46 -23.06
C PHE A 119 13.78 15.67 -23.87
N LEU A 120 13.77 16.86 -23.27
CA LEU A 120 14.17 18.11 -23.91
C LEU A 120 15.65 18.09 -24.35
N ASP A 121 16.55 17.62 -23.50
CA ASP A 121 17.99 17.49 -23.80
C ASP A 121 18.23 16.53 -24.99
N ARG A 122 17.43 15.45 -25.05
CA ARG A 122 17.50 14.48 -26.14
C ARG A 122 16.95 15.04 -27.45
N TRP A 123 15.94 15.92 -27.37
CA TRP A 123 15.34 16.60 -28.51
C TRP A 123 16.20 17.73 -29.06
N GLU A 124 17.06 18.34 -28.23
CA GLU A 124 17.98 19.40 -28.64
C GLU A 124 18.88 18.98 -29.81
N TRP A 125 19.21 17.67 -29.90
CA TRP A 125 20.11 17.12 -30.90
C TRP A 125 19.49 16.02 -31.78
N ALA A 126 18.19 15.74 -31.65
CA ALA A 126 17.49 14.72 -32.41
C ALA A 126 16.55 15.33 -33.48
N ASN A 127 16.55 14.75 -34.68
CA ASN A 127 15.74 15.22 -35.80
C ASN A 127 14.36 14.54 -35.94
N THR A 128 14.01 13.59 -35.06
CA THR A 128 12.72 12.88 -35.10
C THR A 128 12.30 12.43 -33.70
N HIS A 129 11.03 12.67 -33.36
CA HIS A 129 10.41 12.20 -32.12
C HIS A 129 9.16 11.40 -32.46
N SER A 130 8.99 10.25 -31.79
CA SER A 130 7.76 9.49 -31.91
C SER A 130 6.63 10.17 -31.13
N VAL A 131 5.38 9.97 -31.55
CA VAL A 131 4.19 10.47 -30.83
C VAL A 131 4.18 9.99 -29.38
N LYS A 132 4.65 8.76 -29.12
CA LYS A 132 4.76 8.19 -27.77
C LYS A 132 5.75 8.94 -26.87
N GLU A 133 6.88 9.40 -27.42
CA GLU A 133 7.86 10.19 -26.65
C GLU A 133 7.32 11.58 -26.32
N LEU A 134 6.53 12.18 -27.21
CA LEU A 134 5.81 13.42 -26.96
C LEU A 134 4.77 13.27 -25.85
N GLU A 135 3.95 12.22 -25.89
CA GLU A 135 2.98 11.91 -24.82
C GLU A 135 3.66 11.75 -23.46
N ALA A 136 4.74 10.97 -23.39
CA ALA A 136 5.49 10.76 -22.15
C ALA A 136 6.13 12.06 -21.61
N CYS A 137 6.62 12.94 -22.48
CA CYS A 137 7.17 14.25 -22.09
C CYS A 137 6.08 15.18 -21.53
N VAL A 138 4.89 15.22 -22.16
CA VAL A 138 3.74 16.01 -21.68
C VAL A 138 3.26 15.52 -20.32
N GLU A 139 3.17 14.21 -20.11
CA GLU A 139 2.81 13.63 -18.82
C GLU A 139 3.83 14.00 -17.73
N SER A 140 5.13 13.96 -18.05
CA SER A 140 6.20 14.36 -17.14
C SER A 140 6.13 15.85 -16.77
N LEU A 141 5.95 16.75 -17.74
CA LEU A 141 5.76 18.18 -17.50
C LEU A 141 4.53 18.47 -16.63
N ALA A 142 3.40 17.80 -16.90
CA ALA A 142 2.17 17.97 -16.12
C ALA A 142 2.32 17.44 -14.68
N HIS A 143 3.18 16.45 -14.46
CA HIS A 143 3.51 15.97 -13.12
C HIS A 143 4.39 16.98 -12.36
N GLU A 144 5.46 17.45 -12.99
CA GLU A 144 6.37 18.45 -12.41
C GLU A 144 5.64 19.77 -12.10
N GLN A 145 4.76 20.23 -12.97
CA GLN A 145 3.94 21.43 -12.73
C GLN A 145 3.04 21.28 -11.50
N ARG A 146 2.44 20.10 -11.29
CA ARG A 146 1.62 19.83 -10.10
C ARG A 146 2.44 19.94 -8.81
N GLN A 147 3.67 19.43 -8.81
CA GLN A 147 4.56 19.54 -7.64
C GLN A 147 4.97 20.99 -7.33
N LEU A 148 5.03 21.87 -8.32
CA LEU A 148 5.35 23.30 -8.11
C LEU A 148 4.16 24.13 -7.61
N CYS A 149 2.93 23.63 -7.77
CA CYS A 149 1.71 24.32 -7.35
C CYS A 149 1.22 23.91 -5.95
N GLU A 150 1.90 22.98 -5.28
CA GLU A 150 1.73 22.63 -3.86
C GLU A 150 2.59 23.53 -2.96
#